data_AF-A0A2T3B8N3-F1
#
_entry.id   AF-A0A2T3B8N3-F1
#
_cell.length_a   1.000
_cell.length_b   1.000
_cell.length_c   1.000
_cell.angle_alpha   90.00
_cell.angle_beta   90.00
_cell.angle_gamma   90.00
#
_symmetry.space_group_name_H-M   'P 1'
#
loop_
_entity.id
_entity.type
_entity.pdbx_description
1 polymer ?
#
loop_
_entity_poly.entity_id
_entity_poly.type
_entity_poly.pdbx_seq_one_letter_code
_entity_poly.pdbx_strand_id
1 'polypeptide(L)'
;MASLTPTLRPLACWKSILRHTRQQKAATRSLTTFRKPKPFTGPIADQVPTPHVNRKLKVLPPPPSVAALYKEPIKDLTEDQIRVLDPTGARTRLFSKTNTEAAKVGDVLLVRLKNGDPFAGVCINIRRRGIDTGILLRNELTRVGVEMWFKIYSPNVEGVEVVQRRAKRARRARLTYMRKPKHDMGSVQSIVAAYQRTRVGARTSNANDEGKKGGKRKVKGKK
;
A
#
# COMPACT_ATOMS: atom_id res chain seq x y z
N MET A 1 51.10 8.91 -35.33
CA MET A 1 50.10 9.76 -34.65
C MET A 1 48.75 9.08 -34.76
N ALA A 2 48.37 8.27 -33.76
CA ALA A 2 47.09 7.56 -33.74
C ALA A 2 46.02 8.44 -33.09
N SER A 3 44.93 8.71 -33.79
CA SER A 3 43.80 9.47 -33.27
C SER A 3 42.90 8.58 -32.42
N LEU A 4 42.56 9.05 -31.22
CA LEU A 4 41.64 8.40 -30.29
C LEU A 4 40.20 8.53 -30.80
N THR A 5 39.48 7.42 -30.89
CA THR A 5 38.03 7.42 -31.15
C THR A 5 37.25 7.79 -29.87
N PRO A 6 36.34 8.77 -29.90
CA PRO A 6 35.57 9.16 -28.72
C PRO A 6 34.47 8.15 -28.37
N THR A 7 34.37 7.81 -27.08
CA THR A 7 33.48 6.82 -26.46
C THR A 7 32.17 7.44 -25.91
N LEU A 8 31.52 8.33 -26.66
CA LEU A 8 30.22 8.89 -26.24
C LEU A 8 29.17 8.75 -27.34
N ARG A 9 28.15 7.93 -27.07
CA ARG A 9 26.98 7.71 -27.94
C ARG A 9 25.87 8.70 -27.58
N PRO A 10 25.35 9.51 -28.53
CA PRO A 10 24.13 10.27 -28.32
C PRO A 10 22.91 9.34 -28.39
N LEU A 11 22.17 9.20 -27.28
CA LEU A 11 20.99 8.32 -27.14
C LEU A 11 19.70 8.87 -27.81
N ALA A 12 19.79 9.93 -28.62
CA ALA A 12 18.62 10.66 -29.09
C ALA A 12 18.61 10.90 -30.61
N CYS A 13 19.03 9.92 -31.41
CA CYS A 13 18.91 10.02 -32.86
C CYS A 13 18.21 8.80 -33.45
N TRP A 14 16.94 8.91 -33.81
CA TRP A 14 16.17 7.84 -34.47
C TRP A 14 16.80 7.37 -35.80
N LYS A 15 17.65 8.20 -36.42
CA LYS A 15 18.42 7.85 -37.62
C LYS A 15 19.55 6.83 -37.35
N SER A 16 19.98 6.60 -36.10
CA SER A 16 20.93 5.54 -35.76
C SER A 16 20.23 4.19 -35.56
N ILE A 17 19.03 4.19 -34.99
CA ILE A 17 18.18 3.00 -34.81
C ILE A 17 17.84 2.38 -36.19
N LEU A 18 17.39 3.20 -37.15
CA LEU A 18 17.08 2.74 -38.51
C LEU A 18 18.31 2.24 -39.30
N ARG A 19 19.52 2.67 -38.92
CA ARG A 19 20.77 2.17 -39.51
C ARG A 19 21.20 0.84 -38.91
N HIS A 20 20.97 0.64 -37.61
CA HIS A 20 21.23 -0.64 -36.94
C HIS A 20 20.30 -1.76 -37.42
N THR A 21 19.02 -1.47 -37.67
CA THR A 21 18.08 -2.45 -38.25
C THR A 21 18.45 -2.83 -39.69
N ARG A 22 19.16 -1.96 -40.42
CA ARG A 22 19.67 -2.24 -41.77
C ARG A 22 20.99 -3.01 -41.78
N GLN A 23 21.81 -2.90 -40.73
CA GLN A 23 23.06 -3.65 -40.58
C GLN A 23 22.91 -4.98 -39.86
N GLN A 24 21.85 -5.17 -39.08
CA GLN A 24 21.37 -6.51 -38.75
C GLN A 24 20.67 -7.10 -39.97
N LYS A 25 21.46 -7.38 -41.02
CA LYS A 25 21.18 -8.57 -41.83
C LYS A 25 21.22 -9.72 -40.84
N ALA A 26 20.06 -10.05 -40.28
CA ALA A 26 19.88 -11.31 -39.61
C ALA A 26 20.44 -12.34 -40.60
N ALA A 27 21.59 -12.92 -40.28
CA ALA A 27 22.00 -14.15 -40.92
C ALA A 27 20.94 -15.15 -40.50
N THR A 28 19.83 -15.17 -41.24
CA THR A 28 18.90 -16.29 -41.28
C THR A 28 19.74 -17.44 -41.82
N ARG A 29 20.46 -18.11 -40.92
CA ARG A 29 20.98 -19.44 -41.18
C ARG A 29 19.75 -20.30 -41.40
N SER A 30 19.31 -20.38 -42.65
CA SER A 30 18.40 -21.41 -43.08
C SER A 30 19.16 -22.72 -42.91
N LEU A 31 18.98 -23.38 -41.77
CA LEU A 31 19.37 -24.78 -41.60
C LEU A 31 18.40 -25.63 -42.43
N THR A 32 18.42 -25.47 -43.75
CA THR A 32 17.83 -26.43 -44.66
C THR A 32 18.81 -27.59 -44.74
N THR A 33 18.70 -28.54 -43.82
CA THR A 33 19.37 -29.82 -43.99
C THR A 33 18.85 -30.42 -45.29
N PHE A 34 19.70 -30.56 -46.31
CA PHE A 34 19.36 -31.25 -47.55
C PHE A 34 19.02 -32.70 -47.20
N ARG A 35 17.73 -32.98 -47.03
CA ARG A 35 17.22 -34.31 -46.78
C ARG A 35 17.29 -35.06 -48.10
N LYS A 36 18.29 -35.93 -48.27
CA LYS A 36 18.27 -36.92 -49.35
C LYS A 36 17.07 -37.85 -49.09
N PRO A 37 16.04 -37.89 -49.96
CA PRO A 37 14.98 -38.87 -49.80
C PRO A 37 15.63 -40.27 -49.90
N LYS A 38 15.35 -41.13 -48.92
CA LYS A 38 15.79 -42.53 -49.00
C LYS A 38 15.07 -43.14 -50.20
N PRO A 39 15.78 -43.69 -51.21
CA PRO A 39 15.13 -44.32 -52.35
C PRO A 39 14.26 -45.47 -51.82
N PHE A 40 13.02 -45.51 -52.28
CA PHE A 40 12.07 -46.54 -51.89
C PHE A 40 12.51 -47.86 -52.54
N THR A 41 13.05 -48.78 -51.74
CA THR A 41 13.56 -50.09 -52.20
C THR A 41 12.59 -51.24 -51.92
N GLY A 42 11.30 -50.97 -51.73
CA GLY A 42 10.27 -51.99 -51.54
C GLY A 42 9.66 -52.45 -52.87
N PRO A 43 9.20 -53.72 -52.98
CA PRO A 43 8.47 -54.19 -54.16
C PRO A 43 7.19 -53.36 -54.37
N ILE A 44 6.93 -52.97 -55.63
CA ILE A 44 5.81 -52.10 -56.03
C ILE A 44 4.46 -52.87 -56.07
N ALA A 45 4.51 -54.20 -56.10
CA ALA A 45 3.37 -55.02 -56.53
C ALA A 45 2.29 -55.34 -55.48
N ASP A 46 2.48 -55.06 -54.18
CA ASP A 46 1.48 -55.40 -53.13
C ASP A 46 1.18 -54.23 -52.16
N GLN A 47 1.22 -52.99 -52.66
CA GLN A 47 0.79 -51.85 -51.84
C GLN A 47 -0.72 -51.65 -51.95
N VAL A 48 -1.50 -52.45 -51.22
CA VAL A 48 -2.85 -52.02 -50.85
C VAL A 48 -2.67 -50.73 -50.04
N PRO A 49 -3.19 -49.57 -50.48
CA PRO A 49 -3.05 -48.35 -49.71
C PRO A 49 -3.72 -48.58 -48.36
N THR A 50 -2.93 -48.67 -47.29
CA THR A 50 -3.50 -48.79 -45.95
C THR A 50 -4.45 -47.60 -45.74
N PRO A 51 -5.71 -47.82 -45.34
CA PRO A 51 -6.65 -46.72 -45.18
C PRO A 51 -6.06 -45.68 -44.24
N HIS A 52 -6.17 -44.41 -44.59
CA HIS A 52 -5.62 -43.32 -43.79
C HIS A 52 -6.22 -43.39 -42.38
N VAL A 53 -5.43 -43.82 -41.41
CA VAL A 53 -5.86 -43.87 -40.01
C VAL A 53 -5.81 -42.45 -39.49
N ASN A 54 -6.98 -41.82 -39.35
CA ASN A 54 -7.16 -40.50 -38.73
C ASN A 54 -6.76 -40.54 -37.25
N ARG A 55 -5.46 -40.51 -36.96
CA ARG A 55 -4.94 -40.41 -35.60
C ARG A 55 -5.20 -39.00 -35.10
N LYS A 56 -6.10 -38.84 -34.12
CA LYS A 56 -6.33 -37.55 -33.47
C LYS A 56 -5.01 -37.02 -32.91
N LEU A 57 -4.63 -35.81 -33.31
CA LEU A 57 -3.45 -35.13 -32.77
C LEU A 57 -3.63 -34.93 -31.26
N LYS A 58 -2.61 -35.25 -30.47
CA LYS A 58 -2.60 -34.95 -29.03
C LYS A 58 -2.47 -33.44 -28.85
N VAL A 59 -3.58 -32.76 -28.59
CA VAL A 59 -3.57 -31.33 -28.25
C VAL A 59 -3.27 -31.22 -26.76
N LEU A 60 -2.13 -30.60 -26.42
CA LEU A 60 -1.80 -30.29 -25.02
C LEU A 60 -2.60 -29.07 -24.56
N PRO A 61 -3.10 -29.05 -23.31
CA PRO A 61 -3.78 -27.88 -22.78
C PRO A 61 -2.80 -26.70 -22.66
N PRO A 62 -3.31 -25.44 -22.73
CA PRO A 62 -2.47 -24.28 -22.46
C PRO A 62 -1.99 -24.31 -21.00
N PRO A 63 -0.81 -23.71 -20.70
CA PRO A 63 -0.37 -23.54 -19.32
C PRO A 63 -1.38 -22.67 -18.54
N PRO A 64 -1.47 -22.82 -17.20
CA PRO A 64 -2.39 -22.04 -16.39
C PRO A 64 -2.12 -20.54 -16.56
N SER A 65 -3.18 -19.76 -16.78
CA SER A 65 -3.06 -18.32 -16.99
C SER A 65 -3.04 -17.56 -15.66
N VAL A 66 -2.15 -16.57 -15.54
CA VAL A 66 -2.10 -15.68 -14.36
C VAL A 66 -3.38 -14.88 -14.16
N ALA A 67 -4.13 -14.62 -15.24
CA ALA A 67 -5.41 -13.93 -15.18
C ALA A 67 -6.51 -14.78 -14.51
N ALA A 68 -6.39 -16.11 -14.52
CA ALA A 68 -7.29 -16.98 -13.77
C ALA A 68 -7.01 -16.94 -12.26
N LEU A 69 -5.76 -16.68 -11.86
CA LEU A 69 -5.35 -16.54 -10.45
C LEU A 69 -5.81 -15.19 -9.87
N TYR A 70 -5.66 -14.10 -10.63
CA TYR A 70 -5.98 -12.74 -10.18
C TYR A 70 -7.19 -12.20 -10.94
N LYS A 71 -8.39 -12.47 -10.42
CA LYS A 71 -9.63 -12.00 -11.04
C LYS A 71 -9.76 -10.47 -10.97
N GLU A 72 -9.32 -9.87 -9.86
CA GLU A 72 -9.34 -8.42 -9.63
C GLU A 72 -7.95 -7.92 -9.20
N PRO A 73 -6.98 -7.86 -10.13
CA PRO A 73 -5.56 -7.69 -9.80
C PRO A 73 -5.26 -6.39 -9.05
N ILE A 74 -6.06 -5.34 -9.24
CA ILE A 74 -5.88 -4.05 -8.55
C ILE A 74 -6.25 -4.17 -7.07
N LYS A 75 -7.27 -4.95 -6.72
CA LYS A 75 -7.68 -5.13 -5.32
C LYS A 75 -6.64 -5.97 -4.58
N ASP A 76 -6.23 -7.08 -5.19
CA ASP A 76 -5.19 -7.97 -4.64
C ASP A 76 -3.89 -7.19 -4.38
N LEU A 77 -3.45 -6.40 -5.36
CA LEU A 77 -2.28 -5.53 -5.22
C LEU A 77 -2.46 -4.50 -4.09
N THR A 78 -3.63 -3.85 -4.01
CA THR A 78 -3.90 -2.85 -2.96
C THR A 78 -3.84 -3.49 -1.57
N GLU A 79 -4.38 -4.70 -1.42
CA GLU A 79 -4.33 -5.44 -0.17
C GLU A 79 -2.89 -5.85 0.18
N ASP A 80 -2.12 -6.34 -0.78
CA ASP A 80 -0.71 -6.69 -0.59
C ASP A 80 0.09 -5.48 -0.10
N GLN A 81 -0.11 -4.31 -0.72
CA GLN A 81 0.56 -3.10 -0.28
C GLN A 81 0.11 -2.65 1.12
N ILE A 82 -1.18 -2.78 1.45
CA ILE A 82 -1.68 -2.47 2.79
C ILE A 82 -1.07 -3.42 3.84
N ARG A 83 -0.95 -4.72 3.54
CA ARG A 83 -0.31 -5.71 4.43
C ARG A 83 1.14 -5.34 4.71
N VAL A 84 1.87 -4.83 3.72
CA VAL A 84 3.26 -4.36 3.88
C VAL A 84 3.33 -3.07 4.72
N LEU A 85 2.44 -2.10 4.49
CA LEU A 85 2.48 -0.77 5.13
C LEU A 85 1.85 -0.73 6.53
N ASP A 86 0.89 -1.61 6.81
CA ASP A 86 0.22 -1.77 8.10
C ASP A 86 0.15 -3.25 8.48
N PRO A 87 1.28 -3.87 8.90
CA PRO A 87 1.32 -5.28 9.26
C PRO A 87 0.44 -5.60 10.49
N THR A 88 0.21 -4.60 11.35
CA THR A 88 -0.65 -4.75 12.53
C THR A 88 -2.14 -4.64 12.21
N GLY A 89 -2.49 -4.05 11.06
CA GLY A 89 -3.87 -3.67 10.72
C GLY A 89 -4.47 -2.59 11.63
N ALA A 90 -3.68 -1.96 12.52
CA ALA A 90 -4.18 -1.02 13.51
C ALA A 90 -4.74 0.25 12.85
N ARG A 91 -4.07 0.74 11.79
CA ARG A 91 -4.50 1.94 11.06
C ARG A 91 -5.74 1.62 10.22
N THR A 92 -5.76 0.47 9.54
CA THR A 92 -6.95 0.01 8.81
C THR A 92 -8.16 -0.13 9.74
N ARG A 93 -7.99 -0.75 10.91
CA ARG A 93 -9.05 -0.94 11.91
C ARG A 93 -9.56 0.40 12.47
N LEU A 94 -8.67 1.38 12.66
CA LEU A 94 -9.02 2.71 13.16
C LEU A 94 -9.92 3.50 12.19
N PHE A 95 -9.74 3.32 10.88
CA PHE A 95 -10.51 4.05 9.86
C PHE A 95 -11.58 3.22 9.14
N SER A 96 -11.71 1.95 9.51
CA SER A 96 -12.77 1.06 9.01
C SER A 96 -14.16 1.59 9.38
N LYS A 97 -15.12 1.48 8.45
CA LYS A 97 -16.52 1.82 8.72
C LYS A 97 -17.23 0.77 9.58
N THR A 98 -16.73 -0.47 9.59
CA THR A 98 -17.34 -1.58 10.33
C THR A 98 -17.09 -1.47 11.84
N ASN A 99 -15.98 -0.81 12.23
CA ASN A 99 -15.61 -0.63 13.62
C ASN A 99 -16.40 0.53 14.25
N THR A 100 -17.08 0.28 15.37
CA THR A 100 -17.84 1.28 16.14
C THR A 100 -16.93 2.35 16.73
N GLU A 101 -15.75 1.92 17.18
CA GLU A 101 -14.68 2.69 17.82
C GLU A 101 -13.75 3.37 16.81
N ALA A 102 -14.08 3.31 15.51
CA ALA A 102 -13.33 3.97 14.47
C ALA A 102 -13.33 5.50 14.63
N ALA A 103 -12.24 6.13 14.18
CA ALA A 103 -12.12 7.58 14.10
C ALA A 103 -13.14 8.14 13.11
N LYS A 104 -13.90 9.15 13.54
CA LYS A 104 -14.96 9.79 12.76
C LYS A 104 -14.58 11.23 12.46
N VAL A 105 -15.25 11.81 11.47
CA VAL A 105 -15.13 13.24 11.19
C VAL A 105 -15.66 14.05 12.37
N GLY A 106 -14.89 15.07 12.77
CA GLY A 106 -15.14 15.91 13.94
C GLY A 106 -14.43 15.46 15.21
N ASP A 107 -13.78 14.30 15.21
CA ASP A 107 -12.89 13.91 16.31
C ASP A 107 -11.56 14.67 16.23
N VAL A 108 -10.93 14.90 17.38
CA VAL A 108 -9.57 15.46 17.48
C VAL A 108 -8.59 14.31 17.41
N LEU A 109 -7.75 14.32 16.37
CA LEU A 109 -6.74 13.30 16.13
C LEU A 109 -5.35 13.88 16.35
N LEU A 110 -4.46 13.08 16.94
CA LEU A 110 -3.03 13.33 17.06
C LEU A 110 -2.31 12.38 16.11
N VAL A 111 -1.61 12.93 15.12
CA VAL A 111 -0.78 12.19 14.18
C VAL A 111 0.66 12.30 14.64
N ARG A 112 1.26 11.16 14.98
CA ARG A 112 2.69 11.05 15.26
C ARG A 112 3.42 10.79 13.96
N LEU A 113 4.39 11.63 13.66
CA LEU A 113 5.28 11.44 12.52
C LEU A 113 6.57 10.78 13.04
N LYS A 114 7.21 9.98 12.18
CA LYS A 114 8.53 9.41 12.48
C LYS A 114 9.59 10.50 12.63
N ASN A 115 9.51 11.50 11.74
CA ASN A 115 10.40 12.64 11.71
C ASN A 115 9.56 13.92 11.82
N GLY A 116 9.93 14.79 12.76
CA GLY A 116 9.27 16.07 12.98
C GLY A 116 8.20 16.05 14.07
N ASP A 117 7.58 17.22 14.26
CA ASP A 117 6.64 17.42 15.35
C ASP A 117 5.28 16.77 15.08
N PRO A 118 4.65 16.17 16.10
CA PRO A 118 3.33 15.58 15.95
C PRO A 118 2.29 16.66 15.67
N PHE A 119 1.38 16.37 14.74
CA PHE A 119 0.31 17.30 14.42
C PHE A 119 -1.01 16.84 15.01
N ALA A 120 -1.66 17.74 15.74
CA ALA A 120 -3.00 17.53 16.25
C ALA A 120 -4.00 18.46 15.56
N GLY A 121 -5.20 17.97 15.31
CA GLY A 121 -6.27 18.78 14.75
C GLY A 121 -7.60 18.05 14.69
N VAL A 122 -8.65 18.81 14.42
CA VAL A 122 -9.98 18.26 14.16
C VAL A 122 -10.01 17.61 12.79
N CYS A 123 -10.51 16.39 12.70
CA CYS A 123 -10.69 15.69 11.44
C CYS A 123 -11.88 16.27 10.66
N ILE A 124 -11.61 17.01 9.59
CA ILE A 124 -12.64 17.60 8.73
C ILE A 124 -13.14 16.60 7.69
N ASN A 125 -12.26 15.74 7.19
CA ASN A 125 -12.55 14.86 6.06
C ASN A 125 -11.71 13.58 6.12
N ILE A 126 -12.32 12.45 5.74
CA ILE A 126 -11.65 11.16 5.58
C ILE A 126 -11.88 10.69 4.14
N ARG A 127 -10.84 10.73 3.30
CA ARG A 127 -10.85 10.21 1.93
C ARG A 127 -10.45 8.74 1.95
N ARG A 128 -11.35 7.84 1.57
CA ARG A 128 -11.09 6.40 1.46
C ARG A 128 -10.83 6.05 0.00
N ARG A 129 -9.58 5.76 -0.35
CA ARG A 129 -9.12 5.47 -1.73
C ARG A 129 -8.06 4.35 -1.71
N GLY A 130 -8.37 3.22 -1.10
CA GLY A 130 -7.41 2.11 -0.94
C GLY A 130 -6.18 2.52 -0.13
N ILE A 131 -4.98 2.30 -0.69
CA ILE A 131 -3.69 2.73 -0.14
C ILE A 131 -3.58 4.26 0.03
N ASP A 132 -4.30 5.02 -0.80
CA ASP A 132 -4.25 6.47 -0.80
C ASP A 132 -5.20 7.12 0.20
N THR A 133 -5.73 6.32 1.13
CA THR A 133 -6.62 6.78 2.19
C THR A 133 -5.93 7.85 3.02
N GLY A 134 -6.63 8.96 3.22
CA GLY A 134 -6.08 10.12 3.92
C GLY A 134 -7.10 10.86 4.76
N ILE A 135 -6.59 11.62 5.71
CA ILE A 135 -7.34 12.44 6.64
C ILE A 135 -6.93 13.90 6.49
N LEU A 136 -7.91 14.80 6.56
CA LEU A 136 -7.69 16.24 6.61
C LEU A 136 -7.88 16.71 8.03
N LEU A 137 -6.82 17.24 8.62
CA LEU A 137 -6.83 17.78 9.96
C LEU A 137 -6.75 19.30 9.89
N ARG A 138 -7.53 19.99 10.73
CA ARG A 138 -7.50 21.44 10.92
C ARG A 138 -7.09 21.78 12.34
N ASN A 139 -6.22 22.77 12.49
CA ASN A 139 -5.85 23.36 13.77
C ASN A 139 -5.65 24.88 13.60
N GLU A 140 -5.68 25.63 14.70
CA GLU A 140 -5.25 27.02 14.73
C GLU A 140 -3.95 27.11 15.52
N LEU A 141 -2.85 27.41 14.82
CA LEU A 141 -1.55 27.61 15.44
C LEU A 141 -1.31 29.10 15.56
N THR A 142 -1.12 29.60 16.79
CA THR A 142 -0.78 31.01 17.08
C THR A 142 -1.67 32.05 16.37
N ARG A 143 -2.96 31.75 16.12
CA ARG A 143 -3.94 32.58 15.37
C ARG A 143 -4.02 32.39 13.85
N VAL A 144 -3.30 31.43 13.29
CA VAL A 144 -3.39 31.06 11.87
C VAL A 144 -4.00 29.66 11.75
N GLY A 145 -5.09 29.56 10.99
CA GLY A 145 -5.73 28.28 10.70
C GLY A 145 -4.89 27.46 9.69
N VAL A 146 -4.36 26.32 10.13
CA VAL A 146 -3.56 25.40 9.34
C VAL A 146 -4.36 24.13 9.06
N GLU A 147 -4.36 23.68 7.80
CA GLU A 147 -4.94 22.41 7.40
C GLU A 147 -3.90 21.51 6.74
N MET A 148 -3.87 20.24 7.13
CA MET A 148 -2.92 19.27 6.58
C MET A 148 -3.57 17.94 6.21
N TRP A 149 -3.16 17.42 5.06
CA TRP A 149 -3.50 16.06 4.62
C TRP A 149 -2.45 15.07 5.10
N PHE A 150 -2.91 14.03 5.80
CA PHE A 150 -2.08 12.89 6.13
C PHE A 150 -2.57 11.65 5.40
N LYS A 151 -1.65 10.92 4.79
CA LYS A 151 -1.89 9.59 4.24
C LYS A 151 -1.70 8.57 5.35
N ILE A 152 -2.74 7.81 5.67
CA ILE A 152 -2.73 6.94 6.87
C ILE A 152 -1.72 5.79 6.73
N TYR A 153 -1.48 5.32 5.51
CA TYR A 153 -0.53 4.24 5.22
C TYR A 153 0.87 4.76 4.88
N SER A 154 1.13 6.07 4.98
CA SER A 154 2.48 6.58 4.74
C SER A 154 3.44 6.06 5.81
N PRO A 155 4.62 5.55 5.44
CA PRO A 155 5.62 5.12 6.41
C PRO A 155 6.13 6.28 7.27
N ASN A 156 5.92 7.54 6.88
CA ASN A 156 6.30 8.70 7.70
C ASN A 156 5.34 8.92 8.86
N VAL A 157 4.12 8.39 8.80
CA VAL A 157 3.17 8.42 9.90
C VAL A 157 3.45 7.22 10.79
N GLU A 158 3.94 7.48 11.99
CA GLU A 158 4.19 6.44 12.99
C GLU A 158 2.86 5.88 13.49
N GLY A 159 1.96 6.76 13.94
CA GLY A 159 0.67 6.36 14.50
C GLY A 159 -0.35 7.49 14.50
N VAL A 160 -1.62 7.11 14.60
CA VAL A 160 -2.74 8.06 14.74
C VAL A 160 -3.52 7.70 15.99
N GLU A 161 -3.69 8.69 16.87
CA GLU A 161 -4.37 8.54 18.16
C GLU A 161 -5.62 9.41 18.17
N VAL A 162 -6.72 8.88 18.71
CA VAL A 162 -7.93 9.67 18.96
C VAL A 162 -7.78 10.33 20.33
N VAL A 163 -7.59 11.65 20.33
CA VAL A 163 -7.37 12.45 21.54
C VAL A 163 -8.68 12.74 22.23
N GLN A 164 -9.65 13.22 21.45
CA GLN A 164 -10.97 13.56 21.93
C GLN A 164 -12.00 13.18 20.88
N ARG A 165 -13.02 12.44 21.32
CA ARG A 165 -14.17 12.12 20.48
C ARG A 165 -15.21 13.22 20.52
N ARG A 166 -15.90 13.43 19.42
CA ARG A 166 -17.03 14.34 19.36
C ARG A 166 -18.20 13.77 20.17
N ALA A 167 -18.81 14.59 21.02
CA ALA A 167 -19.93 14.18 21.87
C ALA A 167 -21.12 13.60 21.07
N LYS A 168 -21.41 14.18 19.90
CA LYS A 168 -22.44 13.69 18.98
C LYS A 168 -21.85 13.45 17.60
N ARG A 169 -22.26 12.35 16.96
CA ARG A 169 -21.85 12.04 15.58
C ARG A 169 -22.19 13.20 14.65
N ALA A 170 -21.25 13.57 13.78
CA ALA A 170 -21.50 14.57 12.76
C ALA A 170 -22.55 14.09 11.75
N ARG A 171 -23.49 14.98 11.40
CA ARG A 171 -24.52 14.70 10.39
C ARG A 171 -23.99 14.80 8.95
N ARG A 172 -22.84 15.42 8.75
CA ARG A 172 -22.19 15.58 7.43
C ARG A 172 -20.94 14.70 7.35
N ALA A 173 -20.67 14.18 6.16
CA ALA A 173 -19.45 13.40 5.90
C ALA A 173 -18.18 14.26 5.78
N ARG A 174 -18.32 15.57 5.52
CA ARG A 174 -17.23 16.55 5.44
C ARG A 174 -17.61 17.79 6.23
N LEU A 175 -16.73 18.27 7.10
CA LEU A 175 -16.99 19.40 8.00
C LEU A 175 -16.30 20.69 7.53
N THR A 176 -16.34 20.97 6.23
CA THR A 176 -15.67 22.14 5.63
C THR A 176 -16.19 23.47 6.19
N TYR A 177 -17.38 23.47 6.77
CA TYR A 177 -17.95 24.64 7.45
C TYR A 177 -17.17 25.07 8.69
N MET A 178 -16.32 24.19 9.28
CA MET A 178 -15.45 24.52 10.41
C MET A 178 -14.36 25.54 10.07
N ARG A 179 -14.19 25.89 8.79
CA ARG A 179 -13.32 26.99 8.36
C ARG A 179 -13.89 28.37 8.67
N LYS A 180 -15.20 28.46 8.95
CA LYS A 180 -15.86 29.72 9.28
C LYS A 180 -15.71 29.98 10.78
N PRO A 181 -15.39 31.21 11.22
CA PRO A 181 -15.17 31.53 12.64
C PRO A 181 -16.27 31.04 13.59
N LYS A 182 -17.54 31.12 13.16
CA LYS A 182 -18.71 30.66 13.94
C LYS A 182 -18.64 29.18 14.35
N HIS A 183 -17.95 28.34 13.58
CA HIS A 183 -17.93 26.89 13.75
C HIS A 183 -16.52 26.33 13.95
N ASP A 184 -15.51 27.20 13.97
CA ASP A 184 -14.15 26.78 14.17
C ASP A 184 -13.96 26.31 15.62
N MET A 185 -13.17 25.27 15.80
CA MET A 185 -12.82 24.80 17.14
C MET A 185 -11.66 25.63 17.72
N GLY A 186 -10.89 26.30 16.85
CA GLY A 186 -9.71 27.05 17.21
C GLY A 186 -8.53 26.14 17.55
N SER A 187 -7.67 26.58 18.48
CA SER A 187 -6.48 25.83 18.89
C SER A 187 -6.83 24.59 19.72
N VAL A 188 -6.35 23.42 19.30
CA VAL A 188 -6.54 22.15 20.03
C VAL A 188 -5.41 21.83 21.01
N GLN A 189 -4.46 22.74 21.22
CA GLN A 189 -3.25 22.49 22.04
C GLN A 189 -3.59 22.12 23.49
N SER A 190 -4.58 22.77 24.11
CA SER A 190 -4.98 22.49 25.50
C SER A 190 -5.54 21.07 25.66
N ILE A 191 -6.34 20.62 24.69
CA ILE A 191 -6.94 19.28 24.65
C ILE A 191 -5.84 18.22 24.54
N VAL A 192 -4.86 18.44 23.66
CA VAL A 192 -3.73 17.53 23.46
C VAL A 192 -2.84 17.48 24.70
N ALA A 193 -2.57 18.63 25.32
CA ALA A 193 -1.79 18.69 26.56
C ALA A 193 -2.48 17.96 27.71
N ALA A 194 -3.81 18.08 27.83
CA ALA A 194 -4.59 17.33 28.81
C ALA A 194 -4.51 15.81 28.54
N TYR A 195 -4.71 15.38 27.30
CA TYR A 195 -4.59 13.98 26.90
C TYR A 195 -3.21 13.39 27.19
N GLN A 196 -2.14 14.13 26.87
CA GLN A 196 -0.77 13.70 27.16
C GLN A 196 -0.51 13.58 28.66
N ARG A 197 -0.99 14.54 29.47
CA ARG A 197 -0.93 14.45 30.95
C ARG A 197 -1.64 13.23 31.49
N THR A 198 -2.87 12.95 31.04
CA THR A 198 -3.63 11.76 31.46
C THR A 198 -2.92 10.47 31.06
N ARG A 199 -2.38 10.40 29.83
CA ARG A 199 -1.68 9.21 29.34
C ARG A 199 -0.37 8.93 30.08
N VAL A 200 0.41 9.95 30.39
CA VAL A 200 1.64 9.79 31.18
C VAL A 200 1.30 9.42 32.63
N GLY A 201 0.34 10.11 33.25
CA GLY A 201 -0.11 9.80 34.61
C GLY A 201 -0.62 8.36 34.77
N ALA A 202 -1.40 7.87 33.81
CA ALA A 202 -1.88 6.49 33.79
C ALA A 202 -0.76 5.45 33.65
N ARG A 203 0.33 5.78 32.94
CA ARG A 203 1.51 4.90 32.85
C ARG A 203 2.24 4.81 34.20
N THR A 204 2.40 5.94 34.88
CA THR A 204 3.06 5.97 36.20
C THR A 204 2.24 5.25 37.27
N SER A 205 0.90 5.35 37.24
CA SER A 205 0.06 4.61 38.19
C SER A 205 0.10 3.10 37.98
N ASN A 206 0.10 2.63 36.72
CA ASN A 206 0.18 1.19 36.42
C ASN A 206 1.54 0.59 36.81
N ALA A 207 2.64 1.33 36.63
CA ALA A 207 3.97 0.87 37.05
C ALA A 207 4.10 0.71 38.58
N ASN A 208 3.41 1.55 39.36
CA ASN A 208 3.44 1.47 40.83
C ASN A 208 2.52 0.38 41.41
N ASP A 209 1.47 -0.05 40.70
CA ASP A 209 0.55 -1.09 41.17
C ASP A 209 1.14 -2.51 41.00
N GLU A 210 1.92 -2.75 39.94
CA GLU A 210 2.62 -4.03 39.75
C GLU A 210 3.70 -4.30 40.82
N GLY A 211 4.32 -3.25 41.38
CA GLY A 211 5.30 -3.36 42.46
C GLY A 211 4.73 -3.64 43.86
N LYS A 212 3.41 -3.49 44.07
CA LYS A 212 2.79 -3.58 45.42
C LYS A 212 2.08 -4.91 45.73
N LYS A 213 2.06 -5.88 44.82
CA LYS A 213 1.43 -7.21 45.02
C LYS A 213 2.25 -8.20 45.89
N GLY A 214 3.33 -7.77 46.54
CA GLY A 214 4.20 -8.63 47.37
C GLY A 214 4.09 -8.48 48.90
N GLY A 215 3.32 -7.52 49.43
CA GLY A 215 3.30 -7.22 50.87
C GLY A 215 2.16 -7.90 51.64
N LYS A 216 2.38 -9.11 52.19
CA LYS A 216 1.47 -9.72 53.19
C LYS A 216 1.28 -8.75 54.37
N ARG A 217 0.09 -8.14 54.50
CA ARG A 217 -0.28 -7.36 55.69
C ARG A 217 -0.39 -8.31 56.90
N LYS A 218 0.60 -8.29 57.79
CA LYS A 218 0.49 -8.92 59.13
C LYS A 218 -0.59 -8.19 59.91
N VAL A 219 -1.75 -8.82 60.07
CA VAL A 219 -2.79 -8.40 61.01
C VAL A 219 -2.26 -8.69 62.42
N LYS A 220 -1.96 -7.62 63.17
CA LYS A 220 -1.55 -7.71 64.57
C LYS A 220 -2.82 -7.79 65.42
N GLY A 221 -3.14 -8.99 65.92
CA GLY A 221 -4.25 -9.20 66.85
C GLY A 221 -4.00 -8.45 68.15
N LYS A 222 -4.99 -7.66 68.59
CA LYS A 222 -5.07 -7.13 69.95
C LYS A 222 -5.58 -8.25 70.85
N LYS A 223 -4.79 -8.59 71.89
CA LYS A 223 -5.30 -9.13 73.15
C LYS A 223 -5.57 -7.95 74.07
#